data_AF-R7FJR4-F1
#
_entry.id   AF-R7FJR4-F1
#
_cell.length_a   1.000
_cell.length_b   1.000
_cell.length_c   1.000
_cell.angle_alpha   90.00
_cell.angle_beta   90.00
_cell.angle_gamma   90.00
#
_symmetry.space_group_name_H-M   'P 1'
#
loop_
_entity.id
_entity.type
_entity.pdbx_description
1 polymer ?
#
loop_
_entity_poly.entity_id
_entity_poly.type
_entity_poly.pdbx_seq_one_letter_code
_entity_poly.pdbx_strand_id
1 'polypeptide(L)'
;MHKIKKILFTLIINIFIISNMFSVVFADVSPGDYKPSSITTSEYQTAFTKAGVVLGAIRNVSAVVAVIALMIIGIKYMIGSVEERAEYKKTLIPYVIGCVLVVSITTIVSFIYNAVKD
;
A
#
# COMPACT_ATOMS: atom_id res chain seq x y z
N MET A 1 -3.05 13.66 -29.38
CA MET A 1 -2.77 12.29 -28.86
C MET A 1 -2.29 12.24 -27.41
N HIS A 2 -1.34 13.06 -26.96
CA HIS A 2 -0.83 13.01 -25.57
C HIS A 2 -1.90 13.27 -24.49
N LYS A 3 -2.78 14.28 -24.69
CA LYS A 3 -3.87 14.60 -23.75
C LYS A 3 -4.94 13.49 -23.67
N ILE A 4 -5.29 12.89 -24.82
CA ILE A 4 -6.24 11.77 -24.92
C ILE A 4 -5.67 10.52 -24.22
N LYS A 5 -4.38 10.20 -24.42
CA LYS A 5 -3.71 9.09 -23.72
C LYS A 5 -3.66 9.30 -22.20
N LYS A 6 -3.40 10.52 -21.72
CA LYS A 6 -3.44 10.85 -20.28
C LYS A 6 -4.83 10.67 -19.67
N ILE A 7 -5.87 11.17 -20.34
CA ILE A 7 -7.26 11.00 -19.90
C ILE A 7 -7.64 9.51 -19.84
N LEU A 8 -7.27 8.74 -20.85
CA LEU A 8 -7.54 7.30 -20.90
C LEU A 8 -6.82 6.55 -19.77
N PHE A 9 -5.56 6.90 -19.49
CA PHE A 9 -4.78 6.28 -18.42
C PHE A 9 -5.39 6.57 -17.03
N THR A 10 -5.79 7.82 -16.77
CA THR A 10 -6.46 8.19 -15.52
C THR A 10 -7.80 7.47 -15.36
N LEU A 11 -8.57 7.30 -16.44
CA LEU A 11 -9.85 6.60 -16.42
C LEU A 11 -9.67 5.11 -16.06
N ILE A 12 -8.68 4.43 -16.67
CA ILE A 12 -8.39 3.02 -16.41
C ILE A 12 -7.99 2.79 -14.95
N ILE A 13 -7.17 3.68 -14.37
CA ILE A 13 -6.79 3.62 -12.96
C ILE A 13 -8.01 3.73 -12.04
N ASN A 14 -8.94 4.64 -12.33
CA ASN A 14 -10.13 4.81 -11.52
C ASN A 14 -11.06 3.60 -11.62
N ILE A 15 -11.25 3.04 -12.82
CA ILE A 15 -12.04 1.82 -13.02
C ILE A 15 -11.43 0.64 -12.26
N PHE A 16 -10.11 0.48 -12.29
CA PHE A 16 -9.42 -0.57 -11.56
C PHE A 16 -9.59 -0.43 -10.04
N ILE A 17 -9.54 0.80 -9.51
CA ILE A 17 -9.79 1.05 -8.08
C ILE A 17 -11.23 0.64 -7.73
N ILE A 18 -12.22 1.11 -8.52
CA ILE A 18 -13.64 0.85 -8.29
C ILE A 18 -13.95 -0.66 -8.36
N SER A 19 -13.33 -1.41 -9.29
CA SER A 19 -13.55 -2.85 -9.41
C SER A 19 -13.05 -3.66 -8.22
N ASN A 20 -12.03 -3.17 -7.50
CA ASN A 20 -11.52 -3.83 -6.30
C ASN A 20 -12.33 -3.50 -5.03
N MET A 21 -13.22 -2.50 -5.07
CA MET A 21 -14.04 -2.12 -3.92
C MET A 21 -15.27 -3.03 -3.70
N PHE A 22 -15.71 -3.77 -4.72
CA PHE A 22 -16.95 -4.57 -4.69
C PHE A 22 -16.74 -6.07 -4.43
N SER A 23 -15.74 -6.46 -3.65
CA SER A 23 -15.64 -7.85 -3.24
C SER A 23 -16.70 -8.15 -2.18
N VAL A 24 -17.73 -8.92 -2.55
CA VAL A 24 -18.74 -9.40 -1.60
C VAL A 24 -18.11 -10.52 -0.79
N VAL A 25 -17.72 -10.22 0.44
CA VAL A 25 -17.27 -11.23 1.40
C VAL A 25 -18.50 -11.76 2.12
N PHE A 26 -18.88 -13.01 1.83
CA PHE A 26 -19.91 -13.71 2.59
C PHE A 26 -19.32 -14.12 3.94
N ALA A 27 -19.66 -13.39 4.99
CA ALA A 27 -19.38 -13.80 6.35
C ALA A 27 -20.43 -14.83 6.77
N ASP A 28 -20.00 -16.02 7.19
CA ASP A 28 -20.85 -17.01 7.86
C ASP A 28 -21.04 -16.58 9.32
N VAL A 29 -21.85 -15.54 9.52
CA VAL A 29 -22.13 -14.96 10.84
C VAL A 29 -23.63 -15.04 11.12
N SER A 30 -24.01 -15.70 12.21
CA SER A 30 -25.41 -15.73 12.64
C SER A 30 -25.74 -14.45 13.42
N PRO A 31 -26.91 -13.82 13.23
CA PRO A 31 -27.34 -12.68 14.04
C PRO A 31 -27.33 -12.97 15.56
N GLY A 32 -27.48 -14.23 15.96
CA GLY A 32 -27.43 -14.67 17.36
C GLY A 32 -26.03 -14.67 17.98
N ASP A 33 -24.97 -14.60 17.17
CA ASP A 33 -23.58 -14.54 17.62
C ASP A 33 -23.17 -13.11 18.01
N TYR A 34 -23.95 -12.09 17.61
CA TYR A 34 -23.67 -10.70 17.96
C TYR A 34 -24.10 -10.41 19.41
N LYS A 35 -23.13 -10.48 20.34
CA LYS A 35 -23.35 -10.21 21.78
C LYS A 35 -22.51 -9.02 22.26
N PRO A 36 -22.95 -7.78 21.96
CA PRO A 36 -22.18 -6.56 22.29
C PRO A 36 -22.02 -6.30 23.79
N SER A 37 -22.81 -6.97 24.65
CA SER A 37 -22.76 -6.84 26.11
C SER A 37 -21.79 -7.82 26.79
N SER A 38 -21.22 -8.79 26.07
CA SER A 38 -20.36 -9.83 26.63
C SER A 38 -19.08 -9.98 25.83
N ILE A 39 -18.40 -8.86 25.59
CA ILE A 39 -17.20 -8.89 24.76
C ILE A 39 -16.07 -9.50 25.57
N THR A 40 -15.65 -10.69 25.15
CA THR A 40 -14.55 -11.43 25.76
C THR A 40 -13.23 -10.96 25.17
N THR A 41 -12.17 -11.00 25.96
CA THR A 41 -10.80 -10.64 25.54
C THR A 41 -10.35 -11.40 24.28
N SER A 42 -10.86 -12.62 24.06
CA SER A 42 -10.58 -13.44 22.87
C SER A 42 -11.15 -12.87 21.56
N GLU A 43 -12.28 -12.16 21.61
CA GLU A 43 -12.96 -11.67 20.40
C GLU A 43 -12.19 -10.51 19.75
N TYR A 44 -11.73 -9.54 20.54
CA TYR A 44 -10.88 -8.47 20.02
C TYR A 44 -9.49 -8.98 19.62
N GLN A 45 -8.91 -9.93 20.37
CA GLN A 45 -7.60 -10.51 20.04
C GLN A 45 -7.56 -11.14 18.64
N THR A 46 -8.67 -11.76 18.22
CA THR A 46 -8.82 -12.36 16.89
C THR A 46 -8.78 -11.28 15.81
N ALA A 47 -9.48 -10.16 16.01
CA ALA A 47 -9.48 -9.03 15.09
C ALA A 47 -8.07 -8.40 14.98
N PHE A 48 -7.40 -8.15 16.11
CA PHE A 48 -6.02 -7.64 16.11
C PHE A 48 -5.07 -8.61 15.41
N THR A 49 -5.16 -9.92 15.67
CA THR A 49 -4.29 -10.92 15.03
C THR A 49 -4.43 -10.91 13.51
N LYS A 50 -5.65 -10.86 12.98
CA LYS A 50 -5.88 -10.77 11.53
C LYS A 50 -5.36 -9.45 10.96
N ALA A 51 -5.59 -8.32 11.65
CA ALA A 51 -5.07 -7.02 11.26
C ALA A 51 -3.52 -7.02 11.21
N GLY A 52 -2.87 -7.67 12.18
CA GLY A 52 -1.41 -7.82 12.22
C GLY A 52 -0.85 -8.59 11.03
N VAL A 53 -1.52 -9.66 10.57
CA VAL A 53 -1.10 -10.42 9.38
C VAL A 53 -1.17 -9.53 8.13
N VAL A 54 -2.27 -8.81 7.94
CA VAL A 54 -2.45 -7.91 6.80
C VAL A 54 -1.43 -6.78 6.83
N LEU A 55 -1.22 -6.16 8.00
CA LEU A 55 -0.26 -5.08 8.17
C LEU A 55 1.17 -5.54 7.91
N GLY A 56 1.54 -6.74 8.39
CA GLY A 56 2.85 -7.35 8.12
C GLY A 56 3.07 -7.61 6.63
N ALA A 57 2.06 -8.12 5.93
CA ALA A 57 2.13 -8.34 4.49
C ALA A 57 2.33 -7.01 3.73
N ILE A 58 1.53 -5.99 4.03
CA ILE A 58 1.64 -4.67 3.39
C ILE A 58 3.02 -4.06 3.66
N ARG A 59 3.50 -4.08 4.92
CA ARG A 59 4.82 -3.53 5.28
C ARG A 59 5.93 -4.18 4.46
N ASN A 60 5.96 -5.51 4.40
CA ASN A 60 7.00 -6.24 3.69
C ASN A 60 6.96 -6.00 2.18
N VAL A 61 5.78 -6.11 1.56
CA VAL A 61 5.60 -5.86 0.12
C VAL A 61 6.01 -4.42 -0.22
N SER A 62 5.58 -3.46 0.59
CA SER A 62 5.85 -2.05 0.37
C SER A 62 7.35 -1.72 0.42
N ALA A 63 8.08 -2.31 1.36
CA ALA A 63 9.52 -2.14 1.49
C ALA A 63 10.27 -2.74 0.29
N VAL A 64 9.91 -3.96 -0.13
CA VAL A 64 10.53 -4.62 -1.29
C VAL A 64 10.29 -3.82 -2.57
N VAL A 65 9.06 -3.36 -2.80
CA VAL A 65 8.71 -2.57 -3.99
C VAL A 65 9.47 -1.24 -4.01
N ALA A 66 9.58 -0.55 -2.86
CA ALA A 66 10.34 0.70 -2.76
C ALA A 66 11.82 0.50 -3.13
N VAL A 67 12.46 -0.56 -2.60
CA VAL A 67 13.87 -0.86 -2.91
C VAL A 67 14.06 -1.18 -4.39
N ILE A 68 13.19 -2.01 -4.97
CA ILE A 68 13.25 -2.36 -6.41
C ILE A 68 13.08 -1.11 -7.28
N ALA A 69 12.11 -0.24 -6.97
CA ALA A 69 11.89 0.98 -7.73
C ALA A 69 13.11 1.90 -7.72
N LEU A 70 13.74 2.09 -6.55
CA LEU A 70 14.96 2.88 -6.42
C LEU A 70 16.15 2.24 -7.13
N MET A 71 16.31 0.91 -7.06
CA MET A 71 17.37 0.19 -7.78
C MET A 71 17.25 0.39 -9.29
N ILE A 72 16.06 0.25 -9.87
CA ILE A 72 15.84 0.38 -11.32
C ILE A 72 16.24 1.78 -11.79
N ILE A 73 15.82 2.83 -11.07
CA ILE A 73 16.14 4.21 -11.46
C ILE A 73 17.62 4.52 -11.20
N GLY A 74 18.18 4.05 -10.09
CA GLY A 74 19.60 4.22 -9.77
C GLY A 74 20.49 3.61 -10.84
N ILE A 75 20.21 2.38 -11.28
CA ILE A 75 20.95 1.72 -12.37
C ILE A 75 20.80 2.52 -13.66
N LYS A 76 19.58 2.90 -14.05
CA LYS A 76 19.33 3.71 -15.26
C LYS A 76 20.08 5.04 -15.24
N TYR A 77 20.18 5.67 -14.08
CA TYR A 77 20.96 6.89 -13.90
C TYR A 77 22.47 6.65 -14.10
N MET A 78 23.01 5.54 -13.58
CA MET A 78 24.45 5.25 -13.71
C MET A 78 24.87 4.94 -15.16
N ILE A 79 24.07 4.16 -15.90
CA ILE A 79 24.43 3.71 -17.25
C ILE A 79 23.98 4.65 -18.37
N GLY A 80 23.05 5.56 -18.10
CA GLY A 80 22.47 6.44 -19.12
C GLY A 80 23.45 7.50 -19.64
N SER A 81 23.14 8.02 -20.84
CA SER A 81 23.86 9.16 -21.43
C SER A 81 23.67 10.45 -20.62
N VAL A 82 24.36 11.53 -20.99
CA VAL A 82 24.26 12.83 -20.29
C VAL A 82 22.82 13.38 -20.34
N GLU A 83 22.17 13.27 -21.50
CA GLU A 83 20.78 13.66 -21.70
C GLU A 83 19.81 12.79 -20.89
N GLU A 84 20.01 11.47 -20.91
CA GLU A 84 19.17 10.54 -20.14
C GLU A 84 19.33 10.72 -18.63
N ARG A 85 20.55 10.98 -18.16
CA ARG A 85 20.83 11.28 -16.75
C ARG A 85 20.06 12.50 -16.26
N ALA A 86 19.89 13.54 -17.09
CA ALA A 86 19.12 14.71 -16.73
C ALA A 86 17.62 14.38 -16.55
N GLU A 87 17.07 13.55 -17.44
CA GLU A 87 15.68 13.11 -17.35
C GLU A 87 15.45 12.14 -16.18
N TYR A 88 16.38 11.19 -15.95
CA TYR A 88 16.33 10.29 -14.81
C TYR A 88 16.46 11.04 -13.48
N LYS A 89 17.29 12.08 -13.41
CA LYS A 89 17.38 12.93 -12.21
C LYS A 89 16.08 13.68 -11.92
N LYS A 90 15.40 14.18 -12.96
CA LYS A 90 14.10 14.84 -12.81
C LYS A 90 13.03 13.88 -12.34
N THR A 91 13.00 12.67 -12.89
CA THR A 91 12.04 11.62 -12.51
C THR A 91 12.37 10.92 -11.19
N LEU A 92 13.60 11.02 -10.69
CA LEU A 92 14.00 10.43 -9.41
C LEU A 92 13.29 11.06 -8.22
N ILE A 93 13.02 12.37 -8.26
CA ILE A 93 12.34 13.10 -7.17
C ILE A 93 10.97 12.49 -6.82
N PRO A 94 10.01 12.34 -7.76
CA PRO A 94 8.71 11.77 -7.43
C PRO A 94 8.80 10.30 -6.98
N TYR A 95 9.77 9.52 -7.48
CA TYR A 95 9.98 8.15 -7.02
C TYR A 95 10.49 8.08 -5.58
N VAL A 96 11.46 8.91 -5.22
CA VAL A 96 11.98 8.99 -3.85
C VAL A 96 10.88 9.42 -2.89
N ILE A 97 10.08 10.43 -3.25
CA ILE A 97 8.93 10.86 -2.45
C ILE A 97 7.95 9.70 -2.26
N GLY A 98 7.61 8.99 -3.33
CA GLY A 98 6.74 7.81 -3.26
C GLY A 98 7.26 6.74 -2.30
N CYS A 99 8.56 6.43 -2.37
CA CYS A 99 9.19 5.45 -1.48
C CYS A 99 9.15 5.91 -0.01
N VAL A 100 9.49 7.18 0.25
CA VAL A 100 9.47 7.75 1.60
C VAL A 100 8.05 7.71 2.18
N LEU A 101 7.04 8.10 1.40
CA LEU A 101 5.65 8.08 1.85
C LEU A 101 5.18 6.66 2.19
N VAL A 102 5.44 5.70 1.31
CA VAL A 102 5.03 4.30 1.49
C VAL A 102 5.68 3.69 2.75
N VAL A 103 6.98 3.90 2.95
CA VAL A 103 7.70 3.40 4.13
C VAL A 103 7.24 4.12 5.40
N SER A 104 7.04 5.43 5.34
CA SER A 104 6.64 6.23 6.51
C SER A 104 5.24 5.86 6.99
N ILE A 105 4.27 5.76 6.08
CA ILE A 105 2.88 5.42 6.41
C ILE A 105 2.81 4.03 7.04
N THR A 106 3.45 3.03 6.43
CA THR A 106 3.43 1.66 6.96
C THR A 106 4.12 1.55 8.32
N THR A 107 5.15 2.37 8.56
CA THR A 107 5.83 2.46 9.87
C THR A 107 4.93 3.09 10.93
N ILE A 108 4.27 4.21 10.61
CA ILE A 108 3.35 4.90 11.54
C ILE A 108 2.18 3.98 11.92
N VAL A 109 1.56 3.31 10.95
CA VAL A 109 0.44 2.38 11.21
C VAL A 109 0.91 1.20 12.05
N SER A 110 2.10 0.65 11.78
CA SER A 110 2.70 -0.42 12.59
C SER A 110 2.96 0.01 14.03
N PHE A 111 3.42 1.25 14.23
CA PHE A 111 3.65 1.82 15.55
C PHE A 111 2.34 1.92 16.35
N ILE A 112 1.28 2.48 15.75
CA ILE A 112 -0.03 2.60 16.38
C ILE A 112 -0.61 1.21 16.69
N TYR A 113 -0.52 0.27 15.75
CA TYR A 113 -1.00 -1.10 15.95
C TYR A 113 -0.32 -1.77 17.14
N ASN A 114 1.00 -1.64 17.28
CA ASN A 114 1.71 -2.20 18.43
C ASN A 114 1.31 -1.48 19.74
N ALA A 115 1.19 -0.16 19.73
CA ALA A 115 0.83 0.63 20.92
C ALA A 115 -0.60 0.39 21.43
N VAL A 116 -1.52 -0.08 20.59
CA VAL A 116 -2.92 -0.36 20.94
C VAL A 116 -3.16 -1.85 21.21
N LYS A 117 -2.36 -2.72 20.60
CA LYS A 117 -2.44 -4.17 20.80
C LYS A 117 -1.98 -4.58 22.20
N ASP A 118 -0.96 -3.89 22.72
CA ASP A 118 -0.44 -4.07 24.09
C ASP A 118 -1.38 -3.44 25.12
#